data_AF-A0A0G1TDS8-F1
#
_entry.id   AF-A0A0G1TDS8-F1
#
_cell.length_a   1.000
_cell.length_b   1.000
_cell.length_c   1.000
_cell.angle_alpha   90.00
_cell.angle_beta   90.00
_cell.angle_gamma   90.00
#
_symmetry.space_group_name_H-M   'P 1'
#
loop_
_entity.id
_entity.type
_entity.pdbx_description
1 polymer ?
#
loop_
_entity_poly.entity_id
_entity_poly.type
_entity_poly.pdbx_seq_one_letter_code
_entity_poly.pdbx_strand_id
1 'polypeptide(L)'
;MFFLAGLGSNAKRIGNAGFQKCPNCNNWKPQGVYEISKQATAFFVPIAKWSKEYYVICPICQAGLPVKEGKLNELLQKSITLPDDNKATEIWNDIDSVTVANLVEILKTTGGTSGDNHAALAILMQTIQKEIASKYTKEYFEPTLASYIRSMADVMEIKLT
;
A
#
# COMPACT_ATOMS: atom_id res chain seq x y z
N MET A 1 27.11 -30.27 28.26
CA MET A 1 26.52 -28.92 28.35
C MET A 1 26.40 -28.39 26.93
N PHE A 2 25.19 -28.20 26.41
CA PHE A 2 24.98 -27.73 25.04
C PHE A 2 24.79 -26.21 25.07
N PHE A 3 25.68 -25.46 24.45
CA PHE A 3 25.51 -24.03 24.21
C PHE A 3 24.98 -23.85 22.79
N LEU A 4 23.72 -23.43 22.66
CA LEU A 4 23.12 -23.10 21.38
C LEU A 4 23.25 -21.60 21.16
N ALA A 5 24.27 -21.18 20.43
CA ALA A 5 24.48 -19.80 20.01
C ALA A 5 24.26 -19.67 18.49
N GLY A 6 23.66 -18.56 18.06
CA GLY A 6 23.35 -18.30 16.66
C GLY A 6 23.42 -16.82 16.31
N LEU A 7 23.85 -16.51 15.09
CA LEU A 7 23.78 -15.18 14.48
C LEU A 7 22.69 -15.22 13.41
N GLY A 8 21.79 -14.24 13.41
CA GLY A 8 20.70 -14.19 12.43
C GLY A 8 20.18 -12.77 12.19
N SER A 9 19.23 -12.66 11.26
CA SER A 9 18.48 -11.43 11.03
C SER A 9 17.06 -11.57 11.62
N ASN A 10 16.53 -10.47 12.12
CA ASN A 10 15.16 -10.37 12.61
C ASN A 10 14.45 -9.28 11.81
N ALA A 11 13.38 -9.65 11.11
CA ALA A 11 12.47 -8.73 10.45
C ALA A 11 11.25 -8.49 11.34
N LYS A 12 10.99 -7.24 11.69
CA LYS A 12 9.84 -6.83 12.49
C LYS A 12 9.05 -5.79 11.71
N ARG A 13 7.74 -6.03 11.53
CA ARG A 13 6.86 -4.99 11.00
C ARG A 13 6.69 -3.87 12.04
N ILE A 14 6.88 -2.63 11.60
CA ILE A 14 6.79 -1.43 12.44
C ILE A 14 5.74 -0.43 11.95
N GLY A 15 5.15 -0.65 10.77
CA GLY A 15 4.08 0.19 10.25
C GLY A 15 3.53 -0.28 8.90
N ASN A 16 2.65 0.55 8.34
CA ASN A 16 1.98 0.41 7.06
C ASN A 16 2.40 1.54 6.12
N ALA A 17 2.65 1.22 4.86
CA ALA A 17 2.93 2.20 3.79
C ALA A 17 1.70 2.43 2.87
N GLY A 18 0.59 1.74 3.14
CA GLY A 18 -0.63 1.79 2.33
C GLY A 18 -0.45 1.14 0.97
N PHE A 19 -1.40 1.38 0.06
CA PHE A 19 -1.30 0.88 -1.32
C PHE A 19 -0.25 1.65 -2.10
N GLN A 20 0.76 0.93 -2.57
CA GLN A 20 1.82 1.47 -3.41
C GLN A 20 2.08 0.51 -4.58
N LYS A 21 2.40 1.07 -5.75
CA LYS A 21 2.88 0.28 -6.88
C LYS A 21 4.29 -0.24 -6.58
N CYS A 22 4.47 -1.55 -6.61
CA CYS A 22 5.80 -2.14 -6.43
C CYS A 22 6.64 -1.87 -7.69
N PRO A 23 7.85 -1.28 -7.60
CA PRO A 23 8.71 -1.05 -8.75
C PRO A 23 9.34 -2.34 -9.30
N ASN A 24 9.31 -3.44 -8.54
CA ASN A 24 9.86 -4.72 -8.97
C ASN A 24 8.82 -5.56 -9.76
N CYS A 25 7.62 -5.75 -9.23
CA CYS A 25 6.58 -6.57 -9.87
C CYS A 25 5.41 -5.77 -10.46
N ASN A 26 5.43 -4.44 -10.39
CA ASN A 26 4.39 -3.52 -10.91
C ASN A 26 2.97 -3.72 -10.37
N ASN A 27 2.81 -4.51 -9.31
CA ASN A 27 1.51 -4.73 -8.68
C ASN A 27 1.20 -3.65 -7.63
N TRP A 28 -0.09 -3.28 -7.55
CA TRP A 28 -0.64 -2.46 -6.49
C TRP A 28 -1.09 -3.33 -5.32
N LYS A 29 -0.44 -3.18 -4.17
CA LYS A 29 -0.78 -3.88 -2.92
C LYS A 29 -0.50 -3.03 -1.69
N PRO A 30 -1.16 -3.30 -0.55
CA PRO A 30 -0.77 -2.68 0.70
C PRO A 30 0.63 -3.16 1.08
N GLN A 31 1.56 -2.23 1.28
CA GLN A 31 2.93 -2.55 1.64
C GLN A 31 3.18 -2.26 3.12
N GLY A 32 4.04 -3.05 3.76
CA GLY A 32 4.42 -2.87 5.16
C GLY A 32 5.79 -2.24 5.32
N VAL A 33 5.97 -1.48 6.40
CA VAL A 33 7.28 -0.96 6.82
C VAL A 33 7.89 -1.94 7.83
N TYR A 34 9.12 -2.37 7.59
CA TYR A 34 9.83 -3.36 8.38
C TYR A 34 11.17 -2.82 8.88
N GLU A 35 11.48 -3.10 10.15
CA GLU A 35 12.83 -3.02 10.73
C GLU A 35 13.51 -4.37 10.54
N ILE A 36 14.64 -4.39 9.84
CA ILE A 36 15.54 -5.55 9.76
C ILE A 36 16.74 -5.25 10.65
N SER A 37 16.98 -6.13 11.63
CA SER A 37 18.10 -6.02 12.55
C SER A 37 18.91 -7.31 12.58
N LYS A 38 20.23 -7.20 12.82
CA LYS A 38 21.08 -8.35 13.12
C LYS A 38 20.96 -8.68 14.60
N GLN A 39 20.88 -9.97 14.93
CA GLN A 39 20.78 -10.42 16.32
C GLN A 39 21.71 -11.60 16.61
N ALA A 40 22.25 -11.60 17.82
CA ALA A 40 22.88 -12.76 18.43
C ALA A 40 21.88 -13.41 19.40
N THR A 41 21.73 -14.73 19.30
CA THR A 41 20.84 -15.52 20.18
C THR A 41 21.65 -16.53 20.95
N ALA A 42 21.34 -16.71 22.24
CA ALA A 42 21.84 -17.81 23.07
C ALA A 42 20.65 -18.53 23.69
N PHE A 43 20.59 -19.86 23.60
CA PHE A 43 19.45 -20.66 24.07
C PHE A 43 18.10 -20.15 23.53
N PHE A 44 18.06 -19.75 22.25
CA PHE A 44 16.89 -19.16 21.59
C PHE A 44 16.45 -17.78 22.14
N VAL A 45 17.16 -17.21 23.10
CA VAL A 45 16.92 -15.85 23.63
C VAL A 45 17.83 -14.86 22.90
N PRO A 46 17.30 -13.77 22.30
CA PRO A 46 18.14 -12.73 21.69
C PRO A 46 18.89 -11.94 22.77
N ILE A 47 20.22 -12.04 22.78
CA ILE A 47 21.10 -11.39 23.76
C ILE A 47 21.65 -10.05 23.28
N ALA A 48 21.73 -9.82 21.97
CA ALA A 48 22.16 -8.56 21.40
C ALA A 48 21.49 -8.31 20.04
N LYS A 49 21.18 -7.04 19.74
CA LYS A 49 20.65 -6.57 18.44
C LYS A 49 21.43 -5.36 17.95
N TRP A 50 21.76 -5.30 16.65
CA TRP A 50 22.48 -4.19 16.03
C TRP A 50 22.09 -4.03 14.54
N SER A 51 22.61 -2.98 13.88
CA SER A 51 22.39 -2.66 12.46
C SER A 51 20.91 -2.63 12.07
N LYS A 52 20.16 -1.66 12.62
CA LYS A 52 18.77 -1.44 12.24
C LYS A 52 18.69 -0.80 10.87
N GLU A 53 18.11 -1.51 9.92
CA GLU A 53 17.80 -1.02 8.58
C GLU A 53 16.28 -1.07 8.38
N TYR A 54 15.74 -0.14 7.61
CA TYR A 54 14.30 -0.01 7.41
C TYR A 54 13.94 -0.20 5.95
N TYR A 55 12.91 -1.01 5.69
CA TYR A 55 12.48 -1.36 4.35
C TYR A 55 10.96 -1.26 4.22
N VAL A 56 10.49 -0.81 3.06
CA VAL A 56 9.11 -1.07 2.63
C VAL A 56 9.11 -2.35 1.82
N ILE A 57 8.32 -3.34 2.25
CA ILE A 57 8.34 -4.68 1.63
C ILE A 57 7.04 -4.93 0.88
N CYS A 58 7.17 -5.36 -0.38
CA CYS A 58 6.04 -5.82 -1.19
C CYS A 58 5.56 -7.21 -0.70
N PRO A 59 4.27 -7.41 -0.42
CA PRO A 59 3.77 -8.72 0.03
C PRO A 59 3.76 -9.79 -1.06
N ILE A 60 3.86 -9.40 -2.35
CA ILE A 60 3.83 -10.34 -3.49
C ILE A 60 5.23 -10.88 -3.78
N CYS A 61 6.15 -9.99 -4.17
CA CYS A 61 7.48 -10.40 -4.64
C CYS A 61 8.56 -10.32 -3.55
N GLN A 62 8.20 -9.88 -2.34
CA GLN A 62 9.12 -9.70 -1.20
C GLN A 62 10.30 -8.77 -1.45
N ALA A 63 10.28 -7.98 -2.54
CA ALA A 63 11.27 -6.95 -2.77
C ALA A 63 11.20 -5.90 -1.65
N GLY A 64 12.33 -5.69 -0.98
CA GLY A 64 12.50 -4.66 0.04
C GLY A 64 13.09 -3.39 -0.56
N LEU A 65 12.36 -2.29 -0.45
CA LEU A 65 12.83 -0.96 -0.83
C LEU A 65 13.41 -0.26 0.40
N PRO A 66 14.70 0.11 0.40
CA PRO A 66 15.31 0.76 1.55
C PRO A 66 14.66 2.12 1.80
N VAL A 67 14.31 2.38 3.06
CA VAL A 67 13.79 3.67 3.51
C VAL A 67 14.97 4.59 3.77
N LYS A 68 15.03 5.71 3.05
CA LYS A 68 16.07 6.73 3.24
C LYS A 68 16.01 7.31 4.66
N GLU A 69 17.17 7.55 5.23
CA GLU A 69 17.32 8.28 6.48
C GLU A 69 16.59 9.64 6.39
N GLY A 70 15.84 9.99 7.43
CA GLY A 70 14.98 11.19 7.45
C GLY A 70 13.54 10.99 6.99
N LYS A 71 13.25 9.98 6.15
CA LYS A 71 11.85 9.69 5.71
C LYS A 71 11.11 8.70 6.61
N LEU A 72 11.82 8.00 7.48
CA LEU A 72 11.22 6.98 8.34
C LEU A 72 10.12 7.55 9.24
N ASN A 73 10.41 8.64 9.96
CA ASN A 73 9.44 9.23 10.90
C ASN A 73 8.17 9.70 10.18
N GLU A 74 8.31 10.26 8.98
CA GLU A 74 7.17 10.66 8.16
C GLU A 74 6.31 9.46 7.75
N LEU A 75 6.95 8.36 7.31
CA LEU A 75 6.26 7.12 6.97
C LEU A 75 5.55 6.50 8.19
N LEU A 76 6.21 6.50 9.35
CA LEU A 76 5.63 5.96 10.58
C LEU A 76 4.47 6.82 11.08
N GLN A 77 4.57 8.15 11.00
CA GLN A 77 3.45 9.04 11.34
C GLN A 77 2.25 8.79 10.42
N LYS A 78 2.48 8.68 9.11
CA LYS A 78 1.43 8.32 8.14
C LYS A 78 0.85 6.94 8.45
N SER A 79 1.66 5.99 8.88
CA SER A 79 1.20 4.64 9.19
C SER A 79 0.18 4.56 10.32
N ILE A 80 0.15 5.54 11.23
CA ILE A 80 -0.82 5.60 12.34
C ILE A 80 -2.24 5.79 11.81
N THR A 81 -2.40 6.58 10.75
CA THR A 81 -3.71 6.88 10.17
C THR A 81 -4.10 5.92 9.05
N LEU A 82 -3.16 5.08 8.58
CA LEU A 82 -3.42 4.12 7.52
C LEU A 82 -4.09 2.86 8.08
N PRO A 83 -5.06 2.28 7.34
CA PRO A 83 -5.61 0.98 7.70
C PRO A 83 -4.53 -0.10 7.66
N ASP A 84 -4.74 -1.18 8.40
CA ASP A 84 -3.96 -2.40 8.22
C ASP A 84 -4.22 -3.05 6.84
N ASP A 85 -3.39 -4.02 6.46
CA ASP A 85 -3.45 -4.62 5.12
C ASP A 85 -4.80 -5.27 4.81
N ASN A 86 -5.46 -5.86 5.81
CA ASN A 86 -6.72 -6.55 5.62
C ASN A 86 -7.82 -5.52 5.36
N LYS A 87 -7.90 -4.49 6.22
CA LYS A 87 -8.88 -3.41 6.06
C LYS A 87 -8.63 -2.60 4.79
N ALA A 88 -7.37 -2.34 4.44
CA ALA A 88 -7.01 -1.70 3.18
C ALA A 88 -7.49 -2.53 1.98
N THR A 89 -7.26 -3.84 2.01
CA THR A 89 -7.68 -4.76 0.94
C THR A 89 -9.21 -4.85 0.83
N GLU A 90 -9.91 -4.84 1.96
CA GLU A 90 -11.38 -4.79 2.00
C GLU A 90 -11.90 -3.53 1.30
N ILE A 91 -11.37 -2.35 1.67
CA ILE A 91 -11.75 -1.07 1.04
C ILE A 91 -11.44 -1.09 -0.46
N TRP A 92 -10.28 -1.62 -0.85
CA TRP A 92 -9.89 -1.73 -2.26
C TRP A 92 -10.89 -2.58 -3.06
N ASN A 93 -11.27 -3.74 -2.53
CA ASN A 93 -12.22 -4.65 -3.20
C ASN A 93 -13.61 -4.03 -3.29
N ASP A 94 -14.05 -3.31 -2.26
CA ASP A 94 -15.31 -2.59 -2.28
C ASP A 94 -15.31 -1.50 -3.36
N ILE A 95 -14.23 -0.70 -3.46
CA ILE A 95 -14.05 0.29 -4.53
C ILE A 95 -14.03 -0.39 -5.91
N ASP A 96 -13.33 -1.52 -6.03
CA ASP A 96 -13.23 -2.28 -7.28
C ASP A 96 -14.60 -2.80 -7.74
N SER A 97 -15.41 -3.28 -6.81
CA SER A 97 -16.77 -3.75 -7.12
C SER A 97 -17.67 -2.64 -7.70
N VAL A 98 -17.62 -1.44 -7.12
CA VAL A 98 -18.35 -0.26 -7.63
C VAL A 98 -17.80 0.17 -8.98
N THR A 99 -16.48 0.10 -9.15
CA THR A 99 -15.83 0.45 -10.40
C THR A 99 -16.28 -0.46 -11.53
N VAL A 100 -16.18 -1.78 -11.34
CA VAL A 100 -16.59 -2.78 -12.35
C VAL A 100 -18.07 -2.65 -12.69
N ALA A 101 -18.93 -2.38 -11.70
CA ALA A 101 -20.37 -2.21 -11.92
C ALA A 101 -20.70 -0.99 -12.80
N ASN A 102 -19.94 0.10 -12.69
CA ASN A 102 -20.26 1.37 -13.35
C ASN A 102 -19.40 1.69 -14.57
N LEU A 103 -18.24 1.03 -14.74
CA LEU A 103 -17.23 1.41 -15.74
C LEU A 103 -17.78 1.40 -17.18
N VAL A 104 -18.55 0.38 -17.55
CA VAL A 104 -19.09 0.26 -18.92
C VAL A 104 -20.06 1.40 -19.26
N GLU A 105 -20.90 1.79 -18.30
CA GLU A 105 -21.84 2.89 -18.48
C GLU A 105 -21.09 4.22 -18.58
N ILE A 106 -20.13 4.45 -17.68
CA ILE A 106 -19.30 5.66 -17.70
C ILE A 106 -18.57 5.80 -19.05
N LEU A 107 -17.92 4.75 -19.54
CA LEU A 107 -17.21 4.78 -20.82
C LEU A 107 -18.13 5.06 -22.01
N LYS A 108 -19.37 4.55 -22.00
CA LYS A 108 -20.37 4.86 -23.04
C LYS A 108 -20.75 6.34 -23.04
N THR A 109 -20.84 6.93 -21.85
CA THR A 109 -21.21 8.35 -21.74
C THR A 109 -20.09 9.31 -22.12
N THR A 110 -18.83 8.90 -21.98
CA THR A 110 -17.69 9.80 -22.23
C THR A 110 -17.19 9.77 -23.67
N GLY A 111 -17.42 8.72 -24.46
CA GLY A 111 -17.14 8.75 -25.92
C GLY A 111 -15.82 8.13 -26.38
N GLY A 112 -14.98 7.65 -25.45
CA GLY A 112 -13.89 6.70 -25.73
C GLY A 112 -12.58 7.27 -26.31
N THR A 113 -12.37 8.58 -26.34
CA THR A 113 -11.09 9.23 -26.68
C THR A 113 -10.18 9.48 -25.46
N SER A 114 -8.92 9.89 -25.68
CA SER A 114 -7.98 10.19 -24.58
C SER A 114 -8.45 11.34 -23.65
N GLY A 115 -9.16 12.33 -24.18
CA GLY A 115 -9.80 13.38 -23.37
C GLY A 115 -10.94 12.83 -22.50
N ASP A 116 -11.60 11.78 -22.99
CA ASP A 116 -12.75 11.15 -22.36
C ASP A 116 -12.33 10.25 -21.18
N ASN A 117 -11.07 9.80 -21.15
CA ASN A 117 -10.50 9.04 -20.04
C ASN A 117 -10.39 9.89 -18.75
N HIS A 118 -10.10 11.18 -18.87
CA HIS A 118 -10.07 12.09 -17.70
C HIS A 118 -11.47 12.33 -17.15
N ALA A 119 -12.45 12.55 -18.03
CA ALA A 119 -13.86 12.69 -17.66
C ALA A 119 -14.39 11.41 -17.00
N ALA A 120 -14.06 10.25 -17.58
CA ALA A 120 -14.44 8.95 -17.04
C ALA A 120 -13.87 8.72 -15.64
N LEU A 121 -12.59 9.04 -15.42
CA LEU A 121 -11.94 8.92 -14.11
C LEU A 121 -12.59 9.85 -13.07
N ALA A 122 -12.94 11.08 -13.45
CA ALA A 122 -13.62 12.03 -12.57
C ALA A 122 -15.03 11.57 -12.18
N ILE A 123 -15.82 11.07 -13.14
CA ILE A 123 -17.15 10.52 -12.88
C ILE A 123 -17.04 9.31 -11.95
N LEU A 124 -16.12 8.39 -12.26
CA LEU A 124 -15.88 7.20 -11.45
C LEU A 124 -15.51 7.57 -10.01
N MET A 125 -14.62 8.55 -9.82
CA MET A 125 -14.24 9.05 -8.50
C MET A 125 -15.45 9.57 -7.72
N GLN A 126 -16.33 10.33 -8.35
CA GLN A 126 -17.55 10.84 -7.71
C GLN A 126 -18.52 9.72 -7.33
N THR A 127 -18.70 8.73 -8.21
CA THR A 127 -19.54 7.56 -7.95
C THR A 127 -19.01 6.76 -6.75
N ILE A 128 -17.71 6.47 -6.73
CA ILE A 128 -17.06 5.75 -5.63
C ILE A 128 -17.20 6.55 -4.32
N GLN A 129 -16.95 7.86 -4.34
CA GLN A 129 -17.11 8.71 -3.15
C GLN A 129 -18.54 8.63 -2.61
N LYS A 130 -19.54 8.69 -3.48
CA LYS A 130 -20.95 8.68 -3.09
C LYS A 130 -21.37 7.35 -2.48
N GLU A 131 -20.92 6.23 -3.03
CA GLU A 131 -21.37 4.89 -2.62
C GLU A 131 -20.57 4.33 -1.43
N ILE A 132 -19.29 4.65 -1.33
CA ILE A 132 -18.37 3.98 -0.39
C ILE A 132 -18.03 4.88 0.81
N ALA A 133 -18.00 6.21 0.66
CA ALA A 133 -17.43 7.09 1.69
C ALA A 133 -18.15 7.01 3.04
N SER A 134 -19.46 6.67 3.07
CA SER A 134 -20.21 6.49 4.31
C SER A 134 -19.89 5.20 5.05
N LYS A 135 -19.29 4.21 4.39
CA LYS A 135 -19.01 2.88 4.93
C LYS A 135 -17.72 2.82 5.76
N TYR A 136 -16.83 3.78 5.56
CA TYR A 136 -15.50 3.80 6.16
C TYR A 136 -15.18 5.15 6.80
N THR A 137 -14.23 5.16 7.74
CA THR A 137 -13.67 6.42 8.23
C THR A 137 -12.94 7.11 7.10
N LYS A 138 -13.07 8.44 7.03
CA LYS A 138 -12.41 9.27 6.01
C LYS A 138 -10.89 9.00 5.96
N GLU A 139 -10.29 8.81 7.12
CA GLU A 139 -8.85 8.54 7.28
C GLU A 139 -8.39 7.25 6.60
N TYR A 140 -9.26 6.23 6.51
CA TYR A 140 -8.92 4.96 5.85
C TYR A 140 -9.31 4.96 4.38
N PHE A 141 -10.44 5.59 4.08
CA PHE A 141 -11.00 5.61 2.74
C PHE A 141 -10.16 6.47 1.78
N GLU A 142 -9.88 7.73 2.13
CA GLU A 142 -9.23 8.69 1.24
C GLU A 142 -7.84 8.23 0.75
N PRO A 143 -6.95 7.67 1.58
CA PRO A 143 -5.65 7.19 1.09
C PRO A 143 -5.80 5.99 0.15
N THR A 144 -6.75 5.09 0.45
CA THR A 144 -7.00 3.90 -0.37
C THR A 144 -7.60 4.29 -1.72
N LEU A 145 -8.57 5.20 -1.72
CA LEU A 145 -9.15 5.79 -2.93
C LEU A 145 -8.09 6.48 -3.77
N ALA A 146 -7.24 7.32 -3.17
CA ALA A 146 -6.18 8.01 -3.89
C ALA A 146 -5.22 7.03 -4.60
N SER A 147 -4.86 5.93 -3.94
CA SER A 147 -4.05 4.87 -4.57
C SER A 147 -4.81 4.09 -5.64
N TYR A 148 -6.10 3.84 -5.46
CA TYR A 148 -6.95 3.20 -6.48
C TYR A 148 -7.04 4.07 -7.74
N ILE A 149 -7.28 5.37 -7.59
CA ILE A 149 -7.33 6.33 -8.69
C ILE A 149 -6.01 6.38 -9.45
N ARG A 150 -4.85 6.34 -8.76
CA ARG A 150 -3.54 6.21 -9.42
C ARG A 150 -3.40 4.90 -10.18
N SER A 151 -3.87 3.79 -9.63
CA SER A 151 -3.89 2.49 -10.33
C SER A 151 -4.73 2.55 -11.60
N MET A 152 -5.90 3.19 -11.55
CA MET A 152 -6.76 3.36 -12.72
C MET A 152 -6.16 4.31 -13.75
N ALA A 153 -5.54 5.41 -13.31
CA ALA A 153 -4.82 6.33 -14.19
C ALA A 153 -3.66 5.63 -14.92
N ASP A 154 -2.91 4.77 -14.22
CA ASP A 154 -1.86 3.94 -14.83
C ASP A 154 -2.42 3.01 -15.93
N VAL A 155 -3.57 2.37 -15.68
CA VAL A 155 -4.24 1.48 -16.66
C VAL A 155 -4.78 2.25 -17.85
N MET A 156 -5.28 3.47 -17.64
CA MET A 156 -5.83 4.35 -18.68
C MET A 156 -4.79 5.26 -19.35
N GLU A 157 -3.51 5.10 -19.01
CA GLU A 157 -2.39 5.92 -19.51
C GLU A 157 -2.56 7.44 -19.26
N ILE A 158 -3.21 7.79 -18.15
CA ILE A 158 -3.46 9.17 -17.73
C ILE A 158 -2.29 9.69 -16.88
N LYS A 159 -1.73 10.85 -17.25
CA LYS A 159 -0.76 11.55 -16.40
C LYS A 159 -1.47 12.39 -15.35
N LEU A 160 -1.42 11.96 -14.09
CA LEU A 160 -1.86 12.77 -12.94
C LEU A 160 -0.78 13.84 -12.66
N THR A 161 -1.09 15.10 -12.92
CA THR A 161 -0.27 16.28 -12.58
C THR A 161 -0.50 16.73 -11.14
#